data_AF-A0A6P0TLS0-F1
#
_entry.id   AF-A0A6P0TLS0-F1
#
_cell.length_a   1.000
_cell.length_b   1.000
_cell.length_c   1.000
_cell.angle_alpha   90.00
_cell.angle_beta   90.00
_cell.angle_gamma   90.00
#
_symmetry.space_group_name_H-M   'P 1'
#
loop_
_entity.id
_entity.type
_entity.pdbx_description
1 polymer ?
#
loop_
_entity_poly.entity_id
_entity_poly.type
_entity_poly.pdbx_seq_one_letter_code
_entity_poly.pdbx_strand_id
1 'polypeptide(L)'
;MLSKPTFDDHSLSESFYQALINLFYKSLSLSTQSLLGECSFGFAPDSLGVKTFFIIAPSISDADRLIQDIDSLKNRVMSLMGGVGKLAICVNPLKETEETNSQNHPEEKFKDCVDKTRKFLPQYMMCKIFPIDLSNQNLD
;
A
#
# COMPACT_ATOMS: atom_id res chain seq x y z
N MET A 1 -3.14 -12.14 -38.19
CA MET A 1 -3.96 -11.54 -37.11
C MET A 1 -3.58 -12.27 -35.84
N LEU A 2 -2.90 -11.60 -34.91
CA LEU A 2 -2.54 -12.22 -33.62
C LEU A 2 -3.84 -12.55 -32.89
N SER A 3 -4.02 -13.82 -32.56
CA SER A 3 -5.12 -14.35 -31.76
C SER A 3 -5.28 -13.50 -30.50
N LYS A 4 -6.52 -13.06 -30.20
CA LYS A 4 -6.86 -12.46 -28.91
C LYS A 4 -6.35 -13.41 -27.82
N PRO A 5 -5.48 -12.98 -26.89
CA PRO A 5 -5.12 -13.82 -25.78
C PRO A 5 -6.38 -14.03 -24.95
N THR A 6 -6.88 -15.26 -24.93
CA THR A 6 -7.81 -15.74 -23.91
C THR A 6 -6.98 -16.46 -22.87
N PHE A 7 -5.97 -15.76 -22.33
CA PHE A 7 -5.46 -16.12 -21.02
C PHE A 7 -6.36 -15.43 -20.03
N ASP A 8 -6.66 -16.11 -18.93
CA ASP A 8 -7.29 -15.49 -17.78
C ASP A 8 -6.25 -14.50 -17.20
N ASP A 9 -6.13 -13.33 -17.83
CA ASP A 9 -5.05 -12.32 -17.71
C ASP A 9 -4.86 -11.87 -16.25
N HIS A 10 -5.88 -12.09 -15.42
CA HIS A 10 -5.85 -11.82 -13.99
C HIS A 10 -4.84 -12.70 -13.23
N SER A 11 -4.76 -13.99 -13.51
CA SER A 11 -3.85 -14.90 -12.78
C SER A 11 -2.37 -14.63 -13.10
N LEU A 12 -2.07 -14.31 -14.36
CA LEU A 12 -0.71 -13.98 -14.80
C LEU A 12 -0.28 -12.62 -14.25
N SER A 13 -1.15 -11.62 -14.30
CA SER A 13 -0.86 -10.29 -13.76
C SER A 13 -0.68 -10.32 -12.24
N GLU A 14 -1.52 -11.05 -11.51
CA GLU A 14 -1.36 -11.28 -10.08
C GLU A 14 0.00 -11.92 -9.77
N SER A 15 0.35 -13.01 -10.45
CA SER A 15 1.64 -13.70 -10.27
C SER A 15 2.82 -12.78 -10.55
N PHE A 16 2.73 -11.94 -11.59
CA PHE A 16 3.74 -10.95 -11.92
C PHE A 16 3.90 -9.89 -10.82
N TYR A 17 2.80 -9.30 -10.34
CA TYR A 17 2.86 -8.32 -9.26
C TYR A 17 3.37 -8.93 -7.95
N GLN A 18 2.96 -10.15 -7.64
CA GLN A 18 3.45 -10.87 -6.46
C GLN A 18 4.96 -11.12 -6.56
N ALA A 19 5.47 -11.52 -7.74
CA ALA A 19 6.90 -11.70 -7.96
C ALA A 19 7.68 -10.40 -7.77
N LEU A 20 7.17 -9.27 -8.28
CA LEU A 20 7.77 -7.94 -8.08
C LEU A 20 7.79 -7.53 -6.60
N ILE A 21 6.69 -7.73 -5.88
CA ILE A 21 6.61 -7.44 -4.44
C ILE A 21 7.62 -8.29 -3.67
N ASN A 22 7.73 -9.59 -4.00
CA ASN A 22 8.68 -10.48 -3.35
C ASN A 22 10.14 -10.06 -3.61
N LEU A 23 10.45 -9.61 -4.83
CA LEU A 23 11.78 -9.12 -5.18
C LEU A 23 12.11 -7.81 -4.44
N PHE A 24 11.15 -6.88 -4.40
CA PHE A 24 11.23 -5.65 -3.63
C PHE A 24 11.49 -5.93 -2.15
N TYR A 25 10.68 -6.80 -1.54
CA TYR A 25 10.82 -7.21 -0.14
C TYR A 25 12.23 -7.75 0.16
N LYS A 26 12.72 -8.70 -0.65
CA LYS A 26 14.05 -9.32 -0.47
C LYS A 26 15.22 -8.34 -0.67
N SER A 27 15.02 -7.24 -1.39
CA SER A 27 16.07 -6.25 -1.67
C SER A 27 16.32 -5.26 -0.52
N LEU A 28 15.46 -5.28 0.51
CA LEU A 28 15.47 -4.35 1.63
C LEU A 28 16.24 -4.92 2.84
N SER A 29 16.55 -4.05 3.80
CA SER A 29 17.16 -4.46 5.06
C SER A 29 16.23 -5.38 5.87
N LEU A 30 16.77 -6.21 6.76
CA LEU A 30 15.96 -7.10 7.61
C LEU A 30 14.99 -6.33 8.51
N SER A 31 15.38 -5.15 9.00
CA SER A 31 14.50 -4.31 9.82
C SER A 31 13.31 -3.78 9.01
N THR A 32 13.55 -3.31 7.78
CA THR A 32 12.49 -2.83 6.89
C THR A 32 11.61 -4.00 6.42
N GLN A 33 12.18 -5.18 6.15
CA GLN A 33 11.44 -6.40 5.83
C GLN A 33 10.48 -6.81 6.96
N SER A 34 10.92 -6.75 8.21
CA SER A 34 10.05 -7.05 9.36
C SER A 34 8.86 -6.09 9.43
N LEU A 35 9.07 -4.81 9.16
CA LEU A 35 8.00 -3.80 9.14
C LEU A 35 7.02 -4.01 7.99
N LEU A 36 7.54 -4.39 6.81
CA LEU A 36 6.74 -4.68 5.63
C LEU A 36 5.97 -6.00 5.70
N GLY A 37 6.36 -6.92 6.58
CA GLY A 37 5.68 -8.22 6.76
C GLY A 37 4.23 -8.07 7.22
N GLU A 38 3.92 -7.02 7.96
CA GLU A 38 2.58 -6.70 8.45
C GLU A 38 1.79 -5.79 7.47
N CYS A 39 2.43 -5.34 6.39
CA CYS A 39 1.82 -4.45 5.42
C CYS A 39 1.08 -5.23 4.33
N SER A 40 0.06 -4.60 3.74
CA SER A 40 -0.56 -5.05 2.49
C SER A 40 -0.06 -4.23 1.31
N PHE A 41 -0.12 -4.77 0.10
CA PHE A 41 0.45 -4.15 -1.10
C PHE A 41 -0.60 -4.01 -2.20
N GLY A 42 -0.41 -3.01 -3.06
CA GLY A 42 -1.29 -2.82 -4.22
C GLY A 42 -0.64 -2.02 -5.34
N PHE A 43 -1.20 -2.13 -6.53
CA PHE A 43 -0.83 -1.30 -7.68
C PHE A 43 -2.09 -0.72 -8.30
N ALA A 44 -2.08 0.59 -8.55
CA ALA A 44 -3.15 1.24 -9.31
C ALA A 44 -2.59 2.47 -10.06
N PRO A 45 -3.09 2.77 -11.27
CA PRO A 45 -2.83 4.05 -11.90
C PRO A 45 -3.57 5.17 -11.16
N ASP A 46 -3.00 6.36 -11.15
CA ASP A 46 -3.73 7.57 -10.75
C ASP A 46 -4.64 8.09 -11.87
N SER A 47 -5.30 9.24 -11.65
CA SER A 47 -6.18 9.87 -12.63
C SER A 47 -5.49 10.30 -13.93
N LEU A 48 -4.15 10.38 -13.94
CA LEU A 48 -3.33 10.70 -15.11
C LEU A 48 -2.72 9.43 -15.74
N GLY A 49 -3.02 8.25 -15.22
CA GLY A 49 -2.49 6.97 -15.69
C GLY A 49 -1.11 6.61 -15.11
N VAL A 50 -0.56 7.40 -14.20
CA VAL A 50 0.75 7.12 -13.58
C VAL A 50 0.59 5.97 -12.58
N LYS A 51 1.30 4.86 -12.84
CA LYS A 51 1.26 3.67 -11.99
C LYS A 51 1.85 3.98 -10.62
N THR A 52 1.07 3.70 -9.58
CA THR A 52 1.42 3.91 -8.18
C THR A 52 1.53 2.55 -7.48
N PHE A 53 2.62 2.35 -6.74
CA PHE A 53 2.77 1.24 -5.81
C PHE A 53 2.32 1.69 -4.42
N PHE A 54 1.43 0.91 -3.80
CA PHE A 54 0.84 1.19 -2.51
C PHE A 54 1.41 0.22 -1.46
N ILE A 55 1.88 0.77 -0.34
CA ILE A 55 2.20 0.05 0.88
C ILE A 55 1.18 0.48 1.92
N ILE A 56 0.36 -0.46 2.37
CA ILE A 56 -0.71 -0.24 3.33
C ILE A 56 -0.25 -0.76 4.68
N ALA A 57 0.16 0.16 5.55
CA ALA A 57 0.54 -0.11 6.92
C ALA A 57 -0.71 -0.40 7.78
N PRO A 58 -0.56 -1.25 8.82
CA PRO A 58 -1.65 -1.53 9.75
C PRO A 58 -1.95 -0.36 10.69
N SER A 59 -0.95 0.48 11.00
CA SER A 59 -1.06 1.61 11.92
C SER A 59 -0.34 2.87 11.40
N ILE A 60 -0.65 4.03 11.98
CA ILE A 60 0.08 5.29 11.72
C ILE A 60 1.55 5.18 12.14
N SER A 61 1.84 4.52 13.27
CA SER A 61 3.20 4.32 13.76
C SER A 61 4.06 3.56 12.76
N ASP A 62 3.51 2.50 12.15
CA ASP A 62 4.23 1.72 11.15
C ASP A 62 4.41 2.51 9.85
N ALA A 63 3.41 3.30 9.45
CA ALA A 63 3.55 4.22 8.32
C ALA A 63 4.66 5.26 8.56
N ASP A 64 4.73 5.86 9.75
CA ASP A 64 5.78 6.83 10.09
C ASP A 64 7.18 6.21 10.04
N ARG A 65 7.32 4.97 10.54
CA ARG A 65 8.59 4.22 10.44
C ARG A 65 8.96 3.92 8.99
N LEU A 66 8.01 3.55 8.14
CA LEU A 66 8.26 3.37 6.70
C LEU A 66 8.67 4.69 6.02
N ILE A 67 8.08 5.81 6.43
CA ILE A 67 8.39 7.14 5.89
C ILE A 67 9.82 7.57 6.25
N GLN A 68 10.37 7.14 7.39
CA GLN A 68 11.78 7.40 7.74
C GLN A 68 12.75 6.76 6.74
N ASP A 69 12.40 5.62 6.16
CA ASP A 69 13.20 4.88 5.19
C ASP A 69 12.80 5.18 3.72
N ILE A 70 12.04 6.25 3.48
CA ILE A 70 11.36 6.47 2.19
C ILE A 70 12.30 6.51 0.97
N ASP A 71 13.48 7.11 1.09
CA ASP A 71 14.41 7.21 -0.04
C ASP A 71 14.97 5.85 -0.43
N SER A 72 15.22 4.98 0.56
CA SER A 72 15.61 3.59 0.32
C SER A 72 14.50 2.84 -0.40
N LEU A 73 13.24 2.97 0.07
CA LEU A 73 12.08 2.36 -0.56
C LEU A 73 11.91 2.85 -2.01
N LYS A 74 11.95 4.17 -2.24
CA LYS A 74 11.84 4.76 -3.59
C LYS A 74 12.92 4.24 -4.52
N ASN A 75 14.17 4.20 -4.07
CA ASN A 75 15.29 3.71 -4.88
C ASN A 75 15.11 2.24 -5.28
N ARG A 76 14.59 1.40 -4.37
CA ARG A 76 14.27 0.00 -4.68
C ARG A 76 13.09 -0.13 -5.65
N VAL A 77 12.03 0.65 -5.47
CA VAL A 77 10.90 0.67 -6.42
C VAL A 77 11.39 1.10 -7.81
N MET A 78 12.17 2.17 -7.90
CA MET A 78 12.74 2.67 -9.16
C MET A 78 13.61 1.63 -9.85
N SER A 79 14.40 0.85 -9.10
CA SER A 79 15.30 -0.17 -9.67
C SER A 79 14.59 -1.46 -10.09
N LEU A 80 13.46 -1.80 -9.46
CA LEU A 80 12.85 -3.14 -9.60
C LEU A 80 11.48 -3.11 -10.28
N MET A 81 10.76 -1.99 -10.19
CA MET A 81 9.39 -1.85 -10.66
C MET A 81 9.31 -0.81 -11.77
N GLY A 82 9.81 -1.17 -12.96
CA GLY A 82 9.76 -0.32 -14.14
C GLY A 82 8.35 0.23 -14.41
N GLY A 83 8.28 1.52 -14.76
CA GLY A 83 7.02 2.22 -15.04
C GLY A 83 6.19 2.61 -13.81
N VAL A 84 6.63 2.33 -12.58
CA VAL A 84 6.01 2.87 -11.35
C VAL A 84 6.55 4.28 -11.09
N GLY A 85 5.71 5.29 -11.31
CA GLY A 85 6.08 6.70 -11.13
C GLY A 85 5.79 7.25 -9.72
N LYS A 86 5.11 6.49 -8.87
CA LYS A 86 4.72 6.93 -7.52
C LYS A 86 4.76 5.78 -6.52
N LEU A 87 5.20 6.08 -5.31
CA LEU A 87 5.07 5.24 -4.13
C LEU A 87 4.09 5.91 -3.15
N ALA A 88 3.12 5.17 -2.64
CA ALA A 88 2.19 5.65 -1.63
C ALA A 88 2.31 4.80 -0.37
N ILE A 89 2.45 5.46 0.79
CA ILE A 89 2.33 4.81 2.10
C ILE A 89 0.97 5.19 2.66
N CYS A 90 0.17 4.19 2.98
CA CYS A 90 -1.23 4.32 3.36
C CYS A 90 -1.52 3.66 4.69
N VAL A 91 -2.53 4.14 5.41
CA VAL A 91 -3.07 3.52 6.62
C VAL A 91 -4.58 3.34 6.44
N ASN A 92 -5.08 2.17 6.81
CA ASN A 92 -6.53 1.92 6.84
C ASN A 92 -7.10 2.28 8.23
N PRO A 93 -7.90 3.36 8.35
CA PRO A 93 -8.40 3.82 9.65
C PRO A 93 -9.33 2.82 10.37
N LEU A 94 -9.94 1.88 9.63
CA LEU A 94 -10.79 0.84 10.23
C LEU A 94 -9.98 -0.18 11.04
N LYS A 95 -8.78 -0.53 10.58
CA LYS A 95 -7.90 -1.49 11.28
C LYS A 95 -7.32 -0.90 12.57
N GLU A 96 -6.98 0.38 12.55
CA GLU A 96 -6.44 1.09 13.72
C GLU A 96 -7.47 1.21 14.86
N THR A 97 -8.76 1.32 14.51
CA THR A 97 -9.85 1.42 15.49
C THR A 97 -10.11 0.07 16.19
N GLU A 98 -9.92 -1.06 15.51
CA GLU A 98 -10.07 -2.40 16.11
C GLU A 98 -8.98 -2.70 17.14
N GLU A 99 -7.73 -2.29 16.89
CA GLU A 99 -6.63 -2.46 17.84
C GLU A 99 -6.82 -1.60 19.11
N THR A 100 -7.38 -0.40 18.95
CA THR A 100 -7.66 0.52 20.08
C THR A 100 -8.86 0.06 20.91
N ASN A 101 -9.87 -0.56 20.29
CA ASN A 101 -11.09 -1.03 20.98
C ASN A 101 -10.95 -2.43 21.60
N SER A 102 -9.92 -3.20 21.25
CA SER A 102 -9.70 -4.56 21.78
C SER A 102 -9.26 -4.60 23.26
N GLN A 103 -9.10 -3.47 23.94
CA GLN A 103 -8.88 -3.41 25.38
C GLN A 103 -10.16 -3.23 26.22
N ASN A 104 -11.36 -3.16 25.61
CA ASN A 104 -12.62 -3.12 26.35
C ASN A 104 -13.72 -3.94 25.64
N HIS A 105 -14.00 -5.15 26.10
CA HIS A 105 -15.27 -5.87 25.84
C HIS A 105 -16.25 -5.61 27.01
N PRO A 106 -17.59 -5.78 26.87
CA PRO A 106 -18.27 -6.55 25.84
C PRO A 106 -19.48 -5.91 25.14
N GLU A 107 -19.75 -6.42 23.93
CA GLU A 107 -21.07 -6.67 23.32
C GLU A 107 -22.23 -5.75 23.70
N GLU A 108 -22.58 -4.78 22.84
CA GLU A 108 -23.94 -4.22 22.86
C GLU A 108 -24.61 -4.22 21.49
N LYS A 109 -25.77 -4.91 21.51
CA LYS A 109 -26.73 -5.07 20.44
C LYS A 109 -27.14 -3.74 19.82
N PHE A 110 -27.26 -3.76 18.50
CA PHE A 110 -28.03 -2.82 17.70
C PHE A 110 -29.30 -2.34 18.41
N LYS A 111 -29.32 -1.07 18.80
CA LYS A 111 -30.55 -0.32 19.01
C LYS A 111 -30.34 1.10 18.51
N ASP A 112 -31.20 1.48 17.56
CA ASP A 112 -31.38 2.83 17.04
C ASP A 112 -31.29 3.87 18.15
N CYS A 113 -30.37 4.82 18.01
CA CYS A 113 -30.53 6.20 18.47
C CYS A 113 -29.46 7.09 17.81
N VAL A 114 -29.94 8.18 17.20
CA VAL A 114 -29.15 9.22 16.53
C VAL A 114 -28.18 9.86 17.52
N ASP A 115 -26.90 9.51 17.44
CA ASP A 115 -25.85 10.12 18.25
C ASP A 115 -25.30 11.37 17.55
N LYS A 116 -25.55 12.54 18.16
CA LYS A 116 -25.05 13.87 17.78
C LYS A 116 -23.55 14.06 18.07
N THR A 117 -22.81 12.99 18.31
CA THR A 117 -21.40 13.01 18.69
C THR A 117 -20.51 12.10 17.84
N ARG A 118 -20.93 11.71 16.64
CA ARG A 118 -20.02 11.12 15.65
C ARG A 118 -19.01 12.19 15.21
N LYS A 119 -17.89 12.30 15.94
CA LYS A 119 -16.64 12.78 15.35
C LYS A 119 -16.52 12.06 14.01
N PHE A 120 -16.41 12.80 12.91
CA PHE A 120 -16.18 12.23 11.59
C PHE A 120 -14.88 11.43 11.66
N LEU A 121 -14.98 10.14 11.99
CA LEU A 121 -13.88 9.21 11.85
C LEU A 121 -13.66 9.11 10.34
N PRO A 122 -12.46 9.43 9.83
CA PRO A 122 -12.19 9.30 8.41
C PRO A 122 -12.49 7.86 8.00
N GLN A 123 -13.48 7.70 7.13
CA GLN A 123 -13.84 6.39 6.56
C GLN A 123 -12.92 6.01 5.39
N TYR A 124 -11.96 6.87 5.08
CA TYR A 124 -11.13 6.79 3.89
C TYR A 124 -9.70 6.51 4.28
N MET A 125 -9.03 5.72 3.46
CA MET A 125 -7.61 5.43 3.60
C MET A 125 -6.80 6.73 3.58
N MET A 126 -5.92 6.91 4.55
CA MET A 126 -5.00 8.06 4.58
C MET A 126 -3.71 7.66 3.90
N CYS A 127 -3.28 8.40 2.89
CA CYS A 127 -2.08 8.09 2.12
C CYS A 127 -1.16 9.30 1.99
N LYS A 128 0.14 9.07 2.09
CA LYS A 128 1.18 10.00 1.68
C LYS A 128 1.82 9.50 0.39
N ILE A 129 1.83 10.35 -0.64
CA ILE A 129 2.32 10.02 -1.97
C ILE A 129 3.70 10.62 -2.19
N PHE A 130 4.59 9.80 -2.73
CA PHE A 130 5.97 10.12 -3.02
C PHE A 130 6.25 9.91 -4.52
N PRO A 131 6.54 10.97 -5.28
CA PRO A 131 6.90 10.82 -6.69
C PRO A 131 8.25 10.12 -6.83
N ILE A 132 8.36 9.28 -7.85
CA ILE A 132 9.60 8.62 -8.27
C ILE A 132 10.06 9.30 -9.55
N ASP A 133 11.31 9.72 -9.57
CA ASP A 133 11.90 10.32 -10.76
C ASP A 133 12.30 9.21 -11.74
N LEU A 134 11.56 9.12 -12.84
CA LEU A 134 11.79 8.13 -13.90
C LEU A 134 12.74 8.63 -14.98
N SER A 135 13.25 9.86 -14.89
CA SER A 135 14.13 10.45 -15.92
C SER A 135 15.39 9.61 -16.20
N ASN A 136 15.89 8.89 -15.19
CA ASN A 136 17.08 8.05 -15.29
C ASN A 136 16.84 6.63 -15.86
N GLN A 137 15.59 6.24 -16.16
CA GLN A 137 15.29 4.90 -16.72
C GLN A 137 15.47 4.80 -18.25
N ASN A 138 15.89 5.88 -18.93
CA ASN A 138 16.14 5.90 -20.39
C ASN A 138 17.63 5.75 -20.78
N LEU A 139 18.46 5.21 -19.88
CA LEU A 139 19.88 4.93 -20.14
C LEU A 139 20.11 3.41 -20.13
N ASP A 140 19.55 2.72 -21.11
CA ASP A 140 20.08 1.48 -21.71
C ASP A 140 19.29 1.11 -22.98
#